data_AF-A0A3R6XRZ4-F1
#
_entry.id   AF-A0A3R6XRZ4-F1
#
_cell.length_a   1.000
_cell.length_b   1.000
_cell.length_c   1.000
_cell.angle_alpha   90.00
_cell.angle_beta   90.00
_cell.angle_gamma   90.00
#
_symmetry.space_group_name_H-M   'P 1'
#
loop_
_entity.id
_entity.type
_entity.pdbx_description
1 polymer ?
#
loop_
_entity_poly.entity_id
_entity_poly.type
_entity_poly.pdbx_seq_one_letter_code
_entity_poly.pdbx_strand_id
1 'polypeptide(L)'
;MRAGTTRRPPQVRNDAKVGCQLTLILCLPDYVQGGDEKHGNAAAHPSKCRMIDRSAGSNHSLGTWNIRRLRASDAYKRYLSAPFHTLVNMSVYKVVIGLSLVYLTVIAVFGLLYLSIDSSCNLAIATFPQGFIFSVSVLFTIGFGVGGNDVFFNSCGSAITLITAQTIVGVFLDAMAFGIFYQRFARGQSRANTIRVSAFACVQKIRGHLYFTFQTCEMRKHQLSEAHVRCYAVLHKSVHFPHQVHHMQAYPMRLQQPDDDLNGWLILAL
;
A
#
# COMPACT_ATOMS: atom_id res chain seq x y z
N MET A 1 53.08 -24.25 39.51
CA MET A 1 52.94 -24.67 38.09
C MET A 1 51.50 -25.09 37.81
N ARG A 2 50.72 -24.24 37.13
CA ARG A 2 49.80 -24.62 36.03
C ARG A 2 49.07 -23.36 35.54
N ALA A 3 49.28 -23.05 34.27
CA ALA A 3 48.67 -21.96 33.53
C ALA A 3 47.18 -22.27 33.25
N GLY A 4 46.33 -21.23 33.34
CA GLY A 4 44.93 -21.27 32.96
C GLY A 4 44.67 -20.27 31.84
N THR A 5 44.40 -20.80 30.67
CA THR A 5 44.33 -20.17 29.34
C THR A 5 43.14 -19.20 29.20
N THR A 6 43.44 -17.99 28.74
CA THR A 6 42.47 -17.00 28.26
C THR A 6 41.66 -17.53 27.06
N ARG A 7 40.34 -17.68 27.18
CA ARG A 7 39.45 -17.81 26.01
C ARG A 7 38.91 -16.43 25.64
N ARG A 8 39.40 -15.88 24.52
CA ARG A 8 38.82 -14.71 23.87
C ARG A 8 37.41 -15.07 23.32
N PRO A 9 36.44 -14.15 23.35
CA PRO A 9 35.16 -14.34 22.67
C PRO A 9 35.36 -14.45 21.14
N PRO A 10 34.46 -15.15 20.42
CA PRO A 10 34.57 -15.36 18.99
C PRO A 10 34.51 -14.01 18.24
N GLN A 11 35.51 -13.78 17.39
CA GLN A 11 35.51 -12.66 16.46
C GLN A 11 34.36 -12.84 15.46
N VAL A 12 33.45 -11.86 15.47
CA VAL A 12 32.45 -11.68 14.41
C VAL A 12 33.22 -11.36 13.13
N ARG A 13 33.08 -12.24 12.13
CA ARG A 13 33.66 -12.07 10.79
C ARG A 13 33.14 -10.76 10.19
N ASN A 14 34.04 -9.79 10.03
CA ASN A 14 33.82 -8.54 9.29
C ASN A 14 33.72 -8.84 7.79
N ASP A 15 32.55 -9.28 7.33
CA ASP A 15 32.17 -9.09 5.94
C ASP A 15 31.53 -7.70 5.84
N ALA A 16 32.38 -6.69 5.65
CA ALA A 16 32.00 -5.30 5.47
C ALA A 16 31.17 -5.12 4.19
N LYS A 17 29.86 -5.32 4.30
CA LYS A 17 28.89 -4.51 3.57
C LYS A 17 28.30 -3.55 4.59
N VAL A 18 28.87 -2.36 4.67
CA VAL A 18 28.36 -1.25 5.48
C VAL A 18 27.03 -0.83 4.86
N GLY A 19 25.96 -1.52 5.26
CA GLY A 19 24.61 -0.98 5.22
C GLY A 19 24.36 -0.37 6.59
N CYS A 20 23.82 0.85 6.62
CA CYS A 20 23.52 1.52 7.89
C CYS A 20 22.49 0.70 8.69
N GLN A 21 22.95 0.07 9.75
CA GLN A 21 22.14 -0.72 10.67
C GLN A 21 21.89 0.12 11.93
N LEU A 22 20.62 0.39 12.21
CA LEU A 22 20.21 1.10 13.41
C LEU A 22 19.72 0.09 14.44
N THR A 23 20.39 0.03 15.60
CA THR A 23 19.95 -0.79 16.73
C THR A 23 19.02 0.02 17.62
N LEU A 24 17.83 -0.50 17.86
CA LEU A 24 16.80 0.11 18.70
C LEU A 24 16.75 -0.59 20.05
N ILE A 25 16.64 0.20 21.12
CA ILE A 25 16.71 -0.29 22.51
C ILE A 25 15.45 0.11 23.27
N LEU A 26 14.74 -0.88 23.81
CA LEU A 26 13.56 -0.74 24.67
C LEU A 26 13.93 -1.20 26.09
N CYS A 27 13.76 -0.38 27.12
CA CYS A 27 13.90 -0.84 28.50
C CYS A 27 12.57 -1.42 28.98
N LEU A 28 12.64 -2.61 29.57
CA LEU A 28 11.47 -3.26 30.15
C LEU A 28 11.33 -2.84 31.62
N PRO A 29 10.10 -2.58 32.13
CA PRO A 29 9.89 -2.36 33.55
C PRO A 29 10.37 -3.57 34.36
N ASP A 30 10.88 -3.30 35.57
CA ASP A 30 11.63 -4.25 36.39
C ASP A 30 10.95 -5.63 36.47
N TYR A 31 11.63 -6.63 35.92
CA TYR A 31 11.21 -8.03 35.97
C TYR A 31 11.56 -8.62 37.33
N VAL A 32 10.55 -8.81 38.18
CA VAL A 32 10.66 -9.61 39.40
C VAL A 32 10.80 -11.09 39.00
N GLN A 33 11.91 -11.73 39.35
CA GLN A 33 12.15 -13.15 39.08
C GLN A 33 11.15 -14.02 39.86
N GLY A 34 10.17 -14.59 39.17
CA GLY A 34 9.38 -15.74 39.63
C GLY A 34 10.08 -17.04 39.23
N GLY A 35 10.22 -17.97 40.18
CA GLY A 35 11.08 -19.15 40.13
C GLY A 35 10.66 -20.29 39.18
N ASP A 36 11.56 -21.27 39.13
CA ASP A 36 11.57 -22.48 38.31
C ASP A 36 10.27 -23.29 38.32
N GLU A 37 9.80 -23.69 37.12
CA GLU A 37 8.94 -24.87 36.98
C GLU A 37 9.27 -25.66 35.69
N LYS A 38 9.11 -26.98 35.82
CA LYS A 38 9.87 -28.04 35.14
C LYS A 38 9.44 -28.34 33.70
N HIS A 39 10.36 -29.00 32.99
CA HIS A 39 10.21 -29.63 31.69
C HIS A 39 8.96 -30.53 31.59
N GLY A 40 8.13 -30.27 30.56
CA GLY A 40 7.02 -31.11 30.15
C GLY A 40 6.94 -31.18 28.62
N ASN A 41 6.67 -32.38 28.11
CA ASN A 41 6.82 -32.83 26.72
C ASN A 41 6.24 -31.90 25.64
N ALA A 42 7.02 -31.76 24.56
CA ALA A 42 6.66 -31.04 23.34
C ALA A 42 5.54 -31.77 22.56
N ALA A 43 4.30 -31.50 22.93
CA ALA A 43 3.18 -31.65 22.01
C ALA A 43 3.29 -30.55 20.93
N ALA A 44 3.23 -30.95 19.66
CA ALA A 44 3.25 -30.04 18.52
C ALA A 44 2.12 -29.00 18.64
N HIS A 45 2.45 -27.82 19.16
CA HIS A 45 1.52 -26.71 19.27
C HIS A 45 1.05 -26.30 17.86
N PRO A 46 -0.27 -26.12 17.64
CA PRO A 46 -0.75 -25.51 16.41
C PRO A 46 -0.07 -24.15 16.28
N SER A 47 0.52 -23.88 15.12
CA SER A 47 1.25 -22.66 14.82
C SER A 47 0.42 -21.45 15.24
N LYS A 48 0.80 -20.82 16.37
CA LYS A 48 0.09 -19.66 16.91
C LYS A 48 -0.08 -18.64 15.80
N CYS A 49 -1.34 -18.31 15.46
CA CYS A 49 -1.64 -17.31 14.44
C CYS A 49 -0.96 -15.99 14.83
N ARG A 50 0.08 -15.63 14.09
CA ARG A 50 0.85 -14.40 14.32
C ARG A 50 0.09 -13.25 13.68
N MET A 51 -0.17 -12.17 14.44
CA MET A 51 -0.94 -11.01 13.95
C MET A 51 -0.35 -10.35 12.70
N ILE A 52 0.98 -10.25 12.62
CA ILE A 52 1.71 -9.70 11.47
C ILE A 52 2.56 -10.81 10.87
N ASP A 53 2.47 -10.99 9.56
CA ASP A 53 3.20 -12.06 8.88
C ASP A 53 4.72 -11.80 8.87
N ARG A 54 5.51 -12.89 8.92
CA ARG A 54 6.97 -12.90 8.66
C ARG A 54 7.37 -14.04 7.71
N SER A 55 6.44 -14.56 6.90
CA SER A 55 6.61 -15.78 6.09
C SER A 55 7.50 -15.62 4.85
N ALA A 56 7.94 -14.40 4.52
CA ALA A 56 8.83 -14.20 3.38
C ALA A 56 10.18 -14.90 3.61
N GLY A 57 10.85 -15.37 2.54
CA GLY A 57 12.02 -16.27 2.56
C GLY A 57 13.28 -15.81 3.32
N SER A 58 13.23 -14.70 4.05
CA SER A 58 14.25 -14.23 5.00
C SER A 58 13.68 -13.86 6.38
N ASN A 59 12.53 -14.44 6.77
CA ASN A 59 11.81 -14.16 8.01
C ASN A 59 11.47 -12.66 8.19
N HIS A 60 11.22 -11.94 7.09
CA HIS A 60 10.81 -10.53 7.12
C HIS A 60 9.31 -10.39 6.87
N SER A 61 8.73 -9.29 7.37
CA SER A 61 7.33 -8.97 7.13
C SER A 61 7.18 -8.17 5.84
N LEU A 62 6.17 -8.50 5.04
CA LEU A 62 5.70 -7.69 3.91
C LEU A 62 4.64 -6.65 4.33
N GLY A 63 4.46 -6.44 5.65
CA GLY A 63 3.44 -5.53 6.19
C GLY A 63 2.01 -6.08 6.11
N THR A 64 1.85 -7.39 5.86
CA THR A 64 0.55 -8.06 5.81
C THR A 64 0.08 -8.44 7.22
N TRP A 65 -1.19 -8.15 7.49
CA TRP A 65 -1.84 -8.44 8.76
C TRP A 65 -2.70 -9.69 8.61
N ASN A 66 -2.53 -10.65 9.52
CA ASN A 66 -3.37 -11.84 9.62
C ASN A 66 -4.65 -11.54 10.40
N ILE A 67 -5.39 -10.52 9.97
CA ILE A 67 -6.67 -10.11 10.58
C ILE A 67 -7.75 -10.20 9.51
N ARG A 68 -8.72 -11.09 9.70
CA ARG A 68 -9.91 -11.17 8.85
C ARG A 68 -10.98 -10.25 9.42
N ARG A 69 -11.30 -9.18 8.69
CA ARG A 69 -12.43 -8.31 9.03
C ARG A 69 -13.73 -8.98 8.58
N LEU A 70 -14.65 -9.21 9.51
CA LEU A 70 -16.01 -9.65 9.18
C LEU A 70 -16.76 -8.47 8.55
N ARG A 71 -17.42 -8.72 7.42
CA ARG A 71 -18.07 -7.68 6.62
C ARG A 71 -19.40 -7.31 7.26
N ALA A 72 -19.56 -6.04 7.64
CA ALA A 72 -20.87 -5.50 8.03
C ALA A 72 -21.79 -5.42 6.79
N SER A 73 -23.10 -5.63 6.97
CA SER A 73 -24.12 -5.52 5.92
C SER A 73 -24.07 -4.18 5.19
N ASP A 74 -23.78 -3.09 5.92
CA ASP A 74 -23.78 -1.72 5.38
C ASP A 74 -22.45 -1.29 4.75
N ALA A 75 -21.49 -2.21 4.59
CA ALA A 75 -20.16 -1.88 4.08
C ALA A 75 -20.22 -1.25 2.67
N TYR A 76 -21.14 -1.71 1.81
CA TYR A 76 -21.26 -1.20 0.44
C TYR A 76 -21.70 0.27 0.40
N LYS A 77 -22.67 0.65 1.23
CA LYS A 77 -23.15 2.04 1.34
C LYS A 77 -22.02 3.00 1.76
N ARG A 78 -21.13 2.55 2.66
CA ARG A 78 -19.96 3.32 3.11
C ARG A 78 -18.86 3.44 2.05
N TYR A 79 -18.70 2.44 1.18
CA TYR A 79 -17.75 2.54 0.07
C TYR A 79 -18.23 3.50 -1.01
N LEU A 80 -19.55 3.54 -1.27
CA LEU A 80 -20.14 4.48 -2.22
C LEU A 80 -20.12 5.93 -1.73
N SER A 81 -20.20 6.18 -0.41
CA SER A 81 -20.08 7.54 0.14
C SER A 81 -18.67 8.13 0.05
N ALA A 82 -17.65 7.32 -0.26
CA ALA A 82 -16.26 7.75 -0.39
C ALA A 82 -15.65 7.25 -1.73
N PRO A 83 -16.18 7.70 -2.88
CA PRO A 83 -15.84 7.13 -4.19
C PRO A 83 -14.36 7.29 -4.53
N PHE A 84 -13.76 8.44 -4.21
CA PHE A 84 -12.34 8.71 -4.46
C PHE A 84 -11.43 7.73 -3.71
N HIS A 85 -11.64 7.54 -2.41
CA HIS A 85 -10.82 6.63 -1.60
C HIS A 85 -10.98 5.17 -2.03
N THR A 86 -12.21 4.76 -2.36
CA THR A 86 -12.51 3.41 -2.86
C THR A 86 -11.79 3.15 -4.18
N LEU A 87 -11.83 4.12 -5.11
CA LEU A 87 -11.26 3.98 -6.44
C LEU A 87 -9.72 3.92 -6.42
N VAL A 88 -9.08 4.85 -5.70
CA VAL A 88 -7.61 4.88 -5.62
C VAL A 88 -7.06 3.65 -4.88
N ASN A 89 -7.81 3.09 -3.91
CA ASN A 89 -7.37 1.92 -3.15
C ASN A 89 -7.71 0.56 -3.76
N MET A 90 -8.49 0.54 -4.85
CA MET A 90 -8.81 -0.70 -5.55
C MET A 90 -7.57 -1.26 -6.26
N SER A 91 -7.56 -2.52 -6.72
CA SER A 91 -6.44 -3.07 -7.51
C SER A 91 -6.28 -2.36 -8.88
N VAL A 92 -5.06 -2.29 -9.42
CA VAL A 92 -4.73 -1.53 -10.66
C VAL A 92 -5.63 -2.01 -11.79
N TYR A 93 -5.70 -3.33 -11.98
CA TYR A 93 -6.47 -3.93 -13.08
C TYR A 93 -7.95 -3.56 -13.00
N LYS A 94 -8.53 -3.47 -11.80
CA LYS A 94 -9.94 -3.09 -11.61
C LYS A 94 -10.17 -1.62 -11.97
N VAL A 95 -9.21 -0.75 -11.63
CA VAL A 95 -9.27 0.67 -11.99
C VAL A 95 -9.13 0.84 -13.50
N VAL A 96 -8.20 0.14 -14.15
CA VAL A 96 -8.02 0.18 -15.61
C VAL A 96 -9.26 -0.33 -16.32
N ILE A 97 -9.83 -1.47 -15.89
CA ILE A 97 -11.08 -1.99 -16.45
C ILE A 97 -12.23 -0.98 -16.24
N GLY A 98 -12.39 -0.44 -15.03
CA GLY A 98 -13.43 0.54 -14.73
C GLY A 98 -13.30 1.80 -15.59
N LEU A 99 -12.10 2.35 -15.72
CA LEU A 99 -11.83 3.50 -16.58
C LEU A 99 -12.13 3.17 -18.04
N SER A 100 -11.64 2.04 -18.55
CA SER A 100 -11.90 1.62 -19.94
C SER A 100 -13.40 1.47 -20.23
N LEU A 101 -14.19 0.96 -19.28
CA LEU A 101 -15.64 0.88 -19.42
C LEU A 101 -16.27 2.28 -19.50
N VAL A 102 -15.81 3.24 -18.68
CA VAL A 102 -16.28 4.63 -18.77
C VAL A 102 -15.97 5.24 -20.14
N TYR A 103 -14.74 5.12 -20.65
CA TYR A 103 -14.40 5.60 -22.00
C TYR A 103 -15.27 4.93 -23.07
N LEU A 104 -15.43 3.60 -23.02
CA LEU A 104 -16.27 2.88 -23.98
C LEU A 104 -17.74 3.33 -23.92
N THR A 105 -18.28 3.57 -22.73
CA THR A 105 -19.66 4.08 -22.60
C THR A 105 -19.82 5.47 -23.20
N VAL A 106 -18.85 6.37 -22.98
CA VAL A 106 -18.85 7.71 -23.55
C VAL A 106 -18.76 7.65 -25.08
N ILE A 107 -17.85 6.84 -25.62
CA ILE A 107 -17.71 6.62 -27.06
C ILE A 107 -19.00 6.04 -27.67
N ALA A 108 -19.63 5.07 -27.01
CA ALA A 108 -20.87 4.47 -27.49
C ALA A 108 -22.03 5.47 -27.47
N VAL A 109 -22.17 6.26 -26.40
CA VAL A 109 -23.21 7.29 -26.27
C VAL A 109 -23.04 8.37 -27.34
N PHE A 110 -21.85 8.93 -27.49
CA PHE A 110 -21.59 9.93 -28.55
C PHE A 110 -21.70 9.33 -29.95
N GLY A 111 -21.25 8.09 -30.16
CA GLY A 111 -21.44 7.33 -31.40
C GLY A 111 -22.91 7.18 -31.80
N LEU A 112 -23.81 6.96 -30.84
CA LEU A 112 -25.26 6.96 -31.07
C LEU A 112 -25.80 8.38 -31.33
N LEU A 113 -25.33 9.38 -30.60
CA LEU A 113 -25.73 10.78 -30.83
C LEU A 113 -25.36 11.27 -32.23
N TYR A 114 -24.23 10.82 -32.78
CA TYR A 114 -23.85 11.15 -34.16
C TYR A 114 -24.82 10.61 -35.22
N LEU A 115 -25.55 9.53 -34.93
CA LEU A 115 -26.59 9.02 -35.83
C LEU A 115 -27.87 9.87 -35.81
N SER A 116 -28.06 10.69 -34.77
CA SER A 116 -29.20 11.60 -34.65
C SER A 116 -28.98 12.95 -35.36
N ILE A 117 -27.78 13.18 -35.91
CA ILE A 117 -27.48 14.38 -36.67
C ILE A 117 -28.18 14.33 -38.02
N ASP A 118 -28.74 15.46 -38.43
CA ASP A 118 -29.46 15.58 -39.69
C ASP A 118 -28.53 15.33 -40.90
N SER A 119 -29.11 14.70 -41.92
CA SER A 119 -28.46 14.38 -43.20
C SER A 119 -27.92 15.61 -43.93
N SER A 120 -28.47 16.80 -43.65
CA SER A 120 -28.00 18.10 -44.14
C SER A 120 -26.56 18.43 -43.74
N CYS A 121 -26.04 17.87 -42.64
CA CYS A 121 -24.66 18.13 -42.19
C CYS A 121 -23.60 17.31 -42.95
N ASN A 122 -24.00 16.42 -43.89
CA ASN A 122 -23.09 15.61 -44.74
C ASN A 122 -21.98 14.85 -43.98
N LEU A 123 -22.29 14.34 -42.79
CA LEU A 123 -21.34 13.64 -41.92
C LEU A 123 -20.90 12.26 -42.47
N ALA A 124 -21.55 11.76 -43.53
CA ALA A 124 -21.31 10.45 -44.13
C ALA A 124 -21.33 9.27 -43.13
N ILE A 125 -22.10 9.40 -42.04
CA ILE A 125 -22.28 8.37 -41.01
C ILE A 125 -23.67 7.76 -41.18
N ALA A 126 -23.74 6.52 -41.65
CA ALA A 126 -25.00 5.81 -41.86
C ALA A 126 -25.23 4.68 -40.84
N THR A 127 -24.16 4.16 -40.23
CA THR A 127 -24.22 2.99 -39.35
C THR A 127 -23.55 3.26 -38.00
N PHE A 128 -24.00 2.56 -36.96
CA PHE A 128 -23.41 2.70 -35.62
C PHE A 128 -21.88 2.47 -35.57
N PRO A 129 -21.30 1.46 -36.25
CA PRO A 129 -19.85 1.30 -36.28
C PRO A 129 -19.11 2.51 -36.86
N GLN A 130 -19.66 3.18 -37.87
CA GLN A 130 -19.08 4.41 -38.43
C GLN A 130 -19.13 5.56 -37.40
N GLY A 131 -20.27 5.73 -36.72
CA GLY A 131 -20.42 6.73 -35.65
C GLY A 131 -19.52 6.45 -34.44
N PHE A 132 -19.34 5.17 -34.09
CA PHE A 132 -18.44 4.74 -33.03
C PHE A 132 -16.98 5.07 -33.37
N ILE A 133 -16.51 4.73 -34.58
CA ILE A 133 -15.14 5.05 -35.02
C ILE A 133 -14.91 6.56 -35.08
N PHE A 134 -15.90 7.33 -35.54
CA PHE A 134 -15.82 8.79 -35.51
C PHE A 134 -15.74 9.33 -34.08
N SER A 135 -16.57 8.81 -33.16
CA SER A 135 -16.50 9.17 -31.76
C SER A 135 -15.15 8.81 -31.14
N VAL A 136 -14.54 7.66 -31.48
CA VAL A 136 -13.18 7.30 -31.05
C VAL A 136 -12.16 8.32 -31.55
N SER A 137 -12.24 8.70 -32.83
CA SER A 137 -11.27 9.61 -33.44
C SER A 137 -11.34 11.02 -32.88
N VAL A 138 -12.53 11.51 -32.51
CA VAL A 138 -12.71 12.79 -31.81
C VAL A 138 -12.23 12.71 -30.37
N LEU A 139 -12.64 11.67 -29.62
CA LEU A 139 -12.33 11.57 -28.18
C LEU A 139 -10.82 11.46 -27.93
N PHE A 140 -10.12 10.65 -28.73
CA PHE A 140 -8.67 10.47 -28.61
C PHE A 140 -7.87 11.40 -29.53
N THR A 141 -8.51 12.38 -30.17
CA THR A 141 -7.85 13.37 -31.04
C THR A 141 -7.05 12.75 -32.20
N ILE A 142 -7.49 11.60 -32.71
CA ILE A 142 -6.82 10.89 -33.82
C ILE A 142 -7.08 11.61 -35.15
N GLY A 143 -8.31 12.07 -35.37
CA GLY A 143 -8.64 12.91 -36.52
C GLY A 143 -8.62 12.24 -37.89
N PHE A 144 -9.05 10.97 -38.01
CA PHE A 144 -9.14 10.29 -39.32
C PHE A 144 -10.13 10.93 -40.32
N GLY A 145 -10.97 11.86 -39.87
CA GLY A 145 -12.06 12.42 -40.66
C GLY A 145 -13.19 11.41 -40.89
N VAL A 146 -14.20 11.83 -41.65
CA VAL A 146 -15.26 10.96 -42.18
C VAL A 146 -15.19 10.96 -43.70
N GLY A 147 -15.78 9.96 -44.35
CA GLY A 147 -15.79 9.86 -45.82
C GLY A 147 -16.66 10.90 -46.54
N GLY A 148 -17.06 11.98 -45.87
CA GLY A 148 -17.81 13.08 -46.47
C GLY A 148 -16.88 13.98 -47.29
N ASN A 149 -17.43 14.57 -48.34
CA ASN A 149 -16.68 15.49 -49.22
C ASN A 149 -16.34 16.84 -48.56
N ASP A 150 -16.84 17.10 -47.35
CA ASP A 150 -16.63 18.36 -46.62
C ASP A 150 -16.12 18.09 -45.19
N VAL A 151 -14.93 18.62 -44.89
CA VAL A 151 -14.28 18.54 -43.57
C VAL A 151 -14.99 19.41 -42.54
N PHE A 152 -15.73 20.43 -42.97
CA PHE A 152 -16.46 21.36 -42.10
C PHE A 152 -17.94 20.98 -41.91
N PHE A 153 -18.38 19.84 -42.43
CA PHE A 153 -19.73 19.31 -42.25
C PHE A 153 -20.82 20.34 -42.58
N ASN A 154 -20.69 21.05 -43.71
CA ASN A 154 -21.57 22.14 -44.15
C ASN A 154 -21.75 23.26 -43.11
N SER A 155 -20.78 23.46 -42.20
CA SER A 155 -20.88 24.40 -41.07
C SER A 155 -22.13 24.17 -40.19
N CYS A 156 -22.54 22.90 -40.07
CA CYS A 156 -23.74 22.53 -39.34
C CYS A 156 -23.58 22.77 -37.82
N GLY A 157 -24.45 23.60 -37.24
CA GLY A 157 -24.37 23.94 -35.81
C GLY A 157 -24.52 22.75 -34.86
N SER A 158 -25.28 21.72 -35.24
CA SER A 158 -25.46 20.49 -34.47
C SER A 158 -24.19 19.64 -34.41
N ALA A 159 -23.44 19.54 -35.51
CA ALA A 159 -22.17 18.82 -35.55
C ALA A 159 -21.11 19.53 -34.70
N ILE A 160 -21.01 20.87 -34.83
CA ILE A 160 -20.07 21.69 -34.06
C ILE A 160 -20.33 21.56 -32.55
N THR A 161 -21.59 21.64 -32.12
CA THR A 161 -21.94 21.55 -30.70
C THR A 161 -21.67 20.15 -30.13
N LEU A 162 -21.98 19.07 -30.85
CA LEU A 162 -21.71 17.70 -30.40
C LEU A 162 -20.22 17.39 -30.31
N ILE A 163 -19.44 17.75 -31.33
CA ILE A 163 -17.98 17.55 -31.34
C ILE A 163 -17.35 18.34 -30.18
N THR A 164 -17.76 19.59 -29.97
CA THR A 164 -17.23 20.44 -28.89
C THR A 164 -17.63 19.91 -27.51
N ALA A 165 -18.87 19.46 -27.33
CA ALA A 165 -19.31 18.86 -26.07
C ALA A 165 -18.51 17.58 -25.77
N GLN A 166 -18.26 16.75 -26.80
CA GLN A 166 -17.49 15.54 -26.66
C GLN A 166 -16.03 15.81 -26.27
N THR A 167 -15.38 16.80 -26.89
CA THR A 167 -13.98 17.13 -26.56
C THR A 167 -13.85 17.65 -25.13
N ILE A 168 -14.79 18.47 -24.66
CA ILE A 168 -14.81 18.91 -23.25
C ILE A 168 -14.92 17.71 -22.31
N VAL A 169 -15.86 16.79 -22.55
CA VAL A 169 -16.01 15.56 -21.75
C VAL A 169 -14.74 14.71 -21.79
N GLY A 170 -14.11 14.57 -22.96
CA GLY A 170 -12.86 13.84 -23.13
C GLY A 170 -11.72 14.40 -22.28
N VAL A 171 -11.52 15.73 -22.31
CA VAL A 171 -10.48 16.40 -21.52
C VAL A 171 -10.71 16.20 -20.01
N PHE A 172 -11.95 16.27 -19.54
CA PHE A 172 -12.27 15.98 -18.14
C PHE A 172 -11.95 14.54 -17.75
N LEU A 173 -12.28 13.57 -18.60
CA LEU A 173 -12.00 12.15 -18.35
C LEU A 173 -10.49 11.88 -18.33
N ASP A 174 -9.73 12.46 -19.26
CA ASP A 174 -8.27 12.33 -19.30
C ASP A 174 -7.63 12.90 -18.04
N ALA A 175 -8.05 14.11 -17.63
CA ALA A 175 -7.56 14.73 -16.40
C ALA A 175 -7.84 13.87 -15.16
N MET A 176 -9.04 13.29 -15.05
CA MET A 176 -9.39 12.37 -13.97
C MET A 176 -8.54 11.09 -14.02
N ALA A 177 -8.36 10.50 -15.20
CA ALA A 177 -7.54 9.31 -15.40
C ALA A 177 -6.10 9.55 -14.94
N PHE A 178 -5.47 10.62 -15.44
CA PHE A 178 -4.11 11.00 -15.04
C PHE A 178 -4.02 11.25 -13.54
N GLY A 179 -4.99 11.94 -12.91
CA GLY A 179 -5.01 12.15 -11.46
C GLY A 179 -5.05 10.84 -10.67
N ILE A 180 -5.87 9.87 -11.10
CA ILE A 180 -5.96 8.55 -10.47
C ILE A 180 -4.66 7.78 -10.61
N PHE A 181 -4.08 7.74 -11.81
CA PHE A 181 -2.81 7.06 -12.06
C PHE A 181 -1.66 7.72 -11.29
N TYR A 182 -1.56 9.04 -11.32
CA TYR A 182 -0.57 9.80 -10.58
C TYR A 182 -0.65 9.52 -9.08
N GLN A 183 -1.84 9.61 -8.48
CA GLN A 183 -2.03 9.33 -7.06
C GLN A 183 -1.61 7.90 -6.72
N ARG A 184 -1.79 6.96 -7.64
CA ARG A 184 -1.40 5.56 -7.44
C ARG A 184 0.11 5.36 -7.55
N PHE A 185 0.79 6.00 -8.50
CA PHE A 185 2.24 5.97 -8.62
C PHE A 185 2.93 6.70 -7.45
N ALA A 186 2.33 7.78 -6.97
CA ALA A 186 2.81 8.55 -5.83
C ALA A 186 2.67 7.81 -4.49
N ARG A 187 1.90 6.71 -4.42
CA ARG A 187 1.79 5.90 -3.19
C ARG A 187 3.13 5.26 -2.84
N GLY A 188 3.70 5.69 -1.72
CA GLY A 188 4.96 5.17 -1.16
C GLY A 188 4.90 3.75 -0.60
N GLN A 189 3.84 2.95 -0.84
CA GLN A 189 3.73 1.58 -0.29
C GLN A 189 4.89 0.67 -0.73
N SER A 190 5.48 0.92 -1.91
CA SER A 190 6.67 0.19 -2.37
C SER A 190 7.93 0.48 -1.54
N ARG A 191 8.01 1.64 -0.88
CA ARG A 191 9.12 1.99 0.02
C ARG A 191 9.04 1.25 1.36
N ALA A 192 7.86 0.88 1.83
CA ALA A 192 7.74 0.09 3.06
C ALA A 192 8.44 -1.27 2.95
N ASN A 193 8.49 -1.85 1.73
CA ASN A 193 9.18 -3.13 1.47
C ASN A 193 10.71 -3.05 1.49
N THR A 194 11.29 -1.84 1.51
CA THR A 194 12.75 -1.67 1.53
C THR A 194 13.31 -1.49 2.93
N ILE A 195 12.45 -1.26 3.91
CA ILE A 195 12.82 -1.23 5.33
C ILE A 195 12.78 -2.66 5.88
N ARG A 196 13.89 -3.13 6.40
CA ARG A 196 14.01 -4.46 7.03
C ARG A 196 14.18 -4.34 8.53
N VAL A 197 13.58 -5.30 9.23
CA VAL A 197 13.73 -5.52 10.68
C VAL A 197 14.49 -6.83 10.91
N SER A 198 15.35 -6.89 11.92
CA SER A 198 16.11 -8.08 12.27
C SER A 198 15.24 -9.32 12.45
N ALA A 199 15.73 -10.49 12.01
CA ALA A 199 15.02 -11.77 12.14
C ALA A 199 14.67 -12.09 13.59
N PHE A 200 15.59 -11.78 14.50
CA PHE A 200 15.46 -12.00 15.93
C PHE A 200 15.61 -10.66 16.68
N ALA A 201 14.95 -10.59 17.82
CA ALA A 201 15.17 -9.56 18.82
C ALA A 201 15.85 -10.20 20.04
N CYS A 202 16.71 -9.46 20.72
CA CYS A 202 17.49 -9.95 21.84
C CYS A 202 17.02 -9.26 23.13
N VAL A 203 17.06 -9.99 24.24
CA VAL A 203 16.93 -9.39 25.58
C VAL A 203 18.27 -9.49 26.27
N GLN A 204 18.82 -8.36 26.68
CA GLN A 204 20.11 -8.28 27.34
C GLN A 204 20.02 -7.47 28.63
N LYS A 205 20.75 -7.91 29.67
CA LYS A 205 20.87 -7.17 30.92
C LYS A 205 22.08 -6.25 30.85
N ILE A 206 21.86 -4.94 30.93
CA ILE A 206 22.94 -3.93 30.94
C ILE A 206 22.81 -3.15 32.25
N ARG A 207 23.88 -3.12 33.06
CA ARG A 207 23.92 -2.36 34.33
C ARG A 207 22.70 -2.62 35.24
N GLY A 208 22.26 -3.87 35.36
CA GLY A 208 21.13 -4.25 36.22
C GLY A 208 19.75 -4.23 35.55
N HIS A 209 19.57 -3.52 34.43
CA HIS A 209 18.27 -3.38 33.75
C HIS A 209 18.17 -4.28 32.51
N LEU A 210 16.96 -4.71 32.18
CA LEU A 210 16.68 -5.52 30.99
C LEU A 210 16.30 -4.66 29.80
N TYR A 211 17.01 -4.89 28.69
CA TYR A 211 16.83 -4.19 27.44
C TYR A 211 16.41 -5.17 26.35
N PHE A 212 15.31 -4.87 25.68
CA PHE A 212 14.87 -5.54 24.47
C PHE A 212 15.37 -4.77 23.25
N THR A 213 16.21 -5.43 22.44
CA THR A 213 16.90 -4.80 21.32
C THR A 213 16.57 -5.48 19.99
N PHE A 214 16.41 -4.70 18.94
CA PHE A 214 16.21 -5.18 17.57
C PHE A 214 16.81 -4.17 16.58
N GLN A 215 17.12 -4.63 15.37
CA GLN A 215 17.74 -3.77 14.36
C GLN A 215 16.77 -3.45 13.23
N THR A 216 16.91 -2.25 12.67
CA THR A 216 16.20 -1.82 11.47
C THR A 216 17.19 -1.23 10.48
N CYS A 217 16.92 -1.39 9.18
CA CYS A 217 17.82 -0.95 8.11
C CYS A 217 17.01 -0.58 6.86
N GLU A 218 17.39 0.49 6.17
CA GLU A 218 16.91 0.83 4.83
C GLU A 218 17.82 0.18 3.79
N MET A 219 17.24 -0.61 2.89
CA MET A 219 18.02 -1.34 1.88
C MET A 219 18.42 -0.48 0.68
N ARG A 220 17.72 0.63 0.43
CA ARG A 220 18.05 1.52 -0.69
C ARG A 220 19.14 2.54 -0.29
N LYS A 221 19.77 3.12 -1.32
CA LYS A 221 20.82 4.14 -1.16
C LYS A 221 20.29 5.49 -0.66
N HIS A 222 19.02 5.80 -0.94
CA HIS A 222 18.44 7.09 -0.60
C HIS A 222 17.96 7.06 0.86
N GLN A 223 18.38 8.04 1.65
CA GLN A 223 18.02 8.15 3.06
C GLN A 223 16.51 8.34 3.24
N LEU A 224 15.98 7.73 4.30
CA LEU A 224 14.64 8.03 4.79
C LEU A 224 14.71 9.27 5.70
N SER A 225 14.18 10.40 5.22
CA SER A 225 14.03 11.59 6.04
C SER A 225 12.92 11.37 7.06
N GLU A 226 13.08 11.94 8.26
CA GLU A 226 12.02 12.00 9.25
C GLU A 226 11.48 10.62 9.69
N ALA A 227 12.36 9.62 9.78
CA ALA A 227 11.96 8.28 10.18
C ALA A 227 11.67 8.20 11.69
N HIS A 228 10.55 7.57 12.04
CA HIS A 228 10.17 7.25 13.41
C HIS A 228 9.83 5.78 13.53
N VAL A 229 10.17 5.18 14.66
CA VAL A 229 9.80 3.80 14.98
C VAL A 229 8.85 3.80 16.15
N ARG A 230 7.75 3.04 16.02
CA ARG A 230 6.78 2.85 17.10
C ARG A 230 6.70 1.36 17.41
N CYS A 231 6.74 1.04 18.69
CA CYS A 231 6.73 -0.33 19.17
C CYS A 231 5.47 -0.59 20.01
N TYR A 232 4.86 -1.75 19.83
CA TYR A 232 3.69 -2.18 20.59
C TYR A 232 3.87 -3.62 21.06
N ALA A 233 3.66 -3.87 22.35
CA ALA A 233 3.53 -5.20 22.92
C ALA A 233 2.06 -5.64 22.82
N VAL A 234 1.78 -6.68 22.04
CA VAL A 234 0.42 -7.23 21.90
C VAL A 234 0.30 -8.49 22.74
N LEU A 235 -0.55 -8.45 23.75
CA LEU A 235 -0.82 -9.57 24.64
C LEU A 235 -2.15 -10.24 24.27
N HIS A 236 -2.12 -11.56 24.15
CA HIS A 236 -3.33 -12.37 24.13
C HIS A 236 -3.74 -12.63 25.58
N LYS A 237 -4.72 -11.88 26.08
CA LYS A 237 -5.33 -12.22 27.38
C LYS A 237 -6.20 -13.46 27.20
N SER A 238 -5.74 -14.62 27.70
CA SER A 238 -6.63 -15.75 27.98
C SER A 238 -7.16 -15.55 29.40
N VAL A 239 -8.40 -15.11 29.55
CA VAL A 239 -9.04 -15.07 30.86
C VAL A 239 -10.01 -16.25 30.95
N HIS A 240 -9.94 -16.99 32.05
CA HIS A 240 -10.67 -18.21 32.40
C HIS A 240 -12.21 -18.09 32.51
N PHE A 241 -12.84 -17.01 32.03
CA PHE A 241 -14.29 -16.82 32.18
C PHE A 241 -15.05 -17.27 30.92
N PRO A 242 -16.18 -18.00 31.07
CA PRO A 242 -16.84 -18.69 29.96
C PRO A 242 -17.49 -17.78 28.90
N HIS A 243 -17.51 -16.44 29.06
CA HIS A 243 -18.27 -15.52 28.19
C HIS A 243 -17.51 -14.25 27.73
N GLN A 244 -16.17 -14.20 27.76
CA GLN A 244 -15.43 -13.03 27.26
C GLN A 244 -14.62 -13.31 25.99
N VAL A 245 -14.90 -12.52 24.97
CA VAL A 245 -14.21 -12.49 23.68
C VAL A 245 -12.72 -12.23 23.91
N HIS A 246 -11.85 -12.94 23.17
CA HIS A 246 -10.40 -12.72 23.20
C HIS A 246 -10.04 -11.29 22.78
N HIS A 247 -9.90 -10.38 23.74
CA HIS A 247 -9.41 -9.03 23.46
C HIS A 247 -7.88 -9.09 23.32
N MET A 248 -7.38 -8.93 22.09
CA MET A 248 -5.98 -8.58 21.88
C MET A 248 -5.77 -7.16 22.42
N GLN A 249 -4.90 -7.00 23.42
CA GLN A 249 -4.58 -5.69 23.98
C GLN A 249 -3.16 -5.29 23.56
N ALA A 250 -3.04 -4.12 22.94
CA ALA A 250 -1.76 -3.55 22.54
C ALA A 250 -1.30 -2.49 23.56
N TYR A 251 -0.08 -2.61 24.04
CA TYR A 251 0.57 -1.66 24.94
C TYR A 251 1.71 -0.95 24.19
N PRO A 252 1.72 0.38 24.12
CA PRO A 252 2.83 1.10 23.50
C PRO A 252 4.12 0.87 24.30
N MET A 253 5.23 0.64 23.61
CA MET A 253 6.57 0.53 24.20
C MET A 253 7.40 1.75 23.79
N ARG A 254 8.12 2.34 24.76
CA ARG A 254 8.94 3.54 24.56
C ARG A 254 10.37 3.16 24.23
N LEU A 255 10.87 3.74 23.13
CA LEU A 255 12.28 3.63 22.71
C LEU A 255 13.13 4.54 23.58
N GLN A 256 14.20 3.97 24.14
CA GLN A 256 15.22 4.74 24.86
C GLN A 256 16.35 5.19 23.94
N GLN A 257 16.61 4.43 22.88
CA GLN A 257 17.63 4.79 21.90
C GLN A 257 17.14 4.48 20.47
N PRO A 258 16.98 5.50 19.60
CA PRO A 258 17.00 6.93 19.95
C PRO A 258 15.90 7.26 20.96
N ASP A 259 16.08 8.33 21.73
CA ASP A 259 15.06 8.77 22.69
C ASP A 259 13.87 9.37 21.93
N ASP A 260 12.70 8.76 22.08
CA ASP A 260 11.46 9.15 21.38
C ASP A 260 10.77 10.36 22.07
N ASP A 261 11.18 10.73 23.30
CA ASP A 261 10.57 11.85 24.04
C ASP A 261 10.87 13.23 23.40
N LEU A 262 11.93 13.31 22.59
CA LEU A 262 12.35 14.52 21.89
C LEU A 262 11.89 14.57 20.41
N ASN A 263 10.97 13.70 19.98
CA ASN A 263 10.71 13.45 18.55
C ASN A 263 12.01 13.14 17.79
N GLY A 264 12.95 12.41 18.41
CA GLY A 264 14.26 12.14 17.84
C GLY A 264 14.16 11.52 16.45
N TRP A 265 14.58 12.29 15.43
CA TRP A 265 14.56 11.82 14.06
C TRP A 265 15.61 10.73 13.86
N LEU A 266 15.20 9.62 13.25
CA LEU A 266 16.14 8.60 12.81
C LEU A 266 16.69 8.94 11.44
N ILE A 267 18.00 9.15 11.39
CA ILE A 267 18.74 9.17 10.14
C ILE A 267 19.12 7.73 9.80
N LEU A 268 18.35 7.11 8.90
CA LEU A 268 18.75 5.87 8.22
C LEU A 268 19.57 6.26 6.97
N ALA A 269 20.79 6.77 7.17
CA ALA A 269 21.72 7.16 6.10
C ALA A 269 22.74 6.04 5.87
N LEU A 270 22.77 5.50 4.66
CA LEU A 270 23.72 4.47 4.25
C LEU A 270 25.14 5.02 4.09
#